data_AF-A0A7Y4T7Z2-F1
#
_entry.id   AF-A0A7Y4T7Z2-F1
#
_cell.length_a   1.000
_cell.length_b   1.000
_cell.length_c   1.000
_cell.angle_alpha   90.00
_cell.angle_beta   90.00
_cell.angle_gamma   90.00
#
_symmetry.space_group_name_H-M   'P 1'
#
loop_
_entity.id
_entity.type
_entity.pdbx_description
1 polymer ?
#
loop_
_entity_poly.entity_id
_entity_poly.type
_entity_poly.pdbx_seq_one_letter_code
_entity_poly.pdbx_strand_id
1 'polypeptide(L)'
;MQQFVDIREGDAMKTLANIDAPVDFLLDGWKDVYVPMIEMLAPKMRSGAIVLADNIFTFKKTLRPYVSHMQDRSNGFDSVTLPIGSGMEYSLRL
;
A
#
# COMPACT_ATOMS: atom_id res chain seq x y z
N MET A 1 -12.59 -1.35 22.63
CA MET A 1 -12.09 -1.64 21.27
C MET A 1 -12.40 -0.52 20.28
N GLN A 2 -13.59 0.08 20.29
CA GLN A 2 -13.98 1.12 19.31
C GLN A 2 -13.17 2.43 19.37
N GLN A 3 -12.40 2.70 20.42
CA GLN A 3 -11.59 3.93 20.48
C GLN A 3 -10.32 3.90 19.61
N PHE A 4 -9.91 2.72 19.12
CA PHE A 4 -8.68 2.55 18.33
C PHE A 4 -8.89 1.82 17.00
N VAL A 5 -10.06 1.22 16.79
CA VAL A 5 -10.34 0.40 15.60
C VAL A 5 -11.70 0.78 15.05
N ASP A 6 -11.71 1.18 13.79
CA ASP A 6 -12.91 1.36 12.96
C ASP A 6 -12.92 0.25 11.89
N ILE A 7 -14.00 -0.54 11.85
CA ILE A 7 -14.17 -1.64 10.89
C ILE A 7 -15.12 -1.18 9.81
N ARG A 8 -14.62 -1.14 8.57
CA ARG A 8 -15.40 -0.73 7.40
C ARG A 8 -15.70 -1.93 6.50
N GLU A 9 -16.90 -2.49 6.65
CA GLU A 9 -17.35 -3.62 5.83
C GLU A 9 -17.63 -3.19 4.39
N GLY A 10 -17.11 -3.96 3.43
CA GLY A 10 -17.36 -3.77 2.00
C GLY A 10 -16.08 -3.68 1.16
N ASP A 11 -16.26 -3.19 -0.06
CA ASP A 11 -15.17 -2.98 -1.02
C ASP A 11 -14.20 -1.90 -0.52
N ALA A 12 -12.93 -2.27 -0.33
CA ALA A 12 -11.87 -1.38 0.14
C ALA A 12 -11.71 -0.12 -0.72
N MET A 13 -11.92 -0.23 -2.04
CA MET A 13 -11.84 0.93 -2.95
C MET A 13 -12.95 1.95 -2.71
N LYS A 14 -14.07 1.53 -2.10
CA LYS A 14 -15.18 2.42 -1.73
C LYS A 14 -15.04 2.88 -0.28
N THR A 15 -14.75 1.97 0.63
CA THR A 15 -14.71 2.26 2.06
C THR A 15 -13.49 3.10 2.44
N LEU A 16 -12.37 2.98 1.73
CA LEU A 16 -11.17 3.78 1.98
C LEU A 16 -11.12 5.09 1.17
N ALA A 17 -12.01 5.28 0.20
CA ALA A 17 -12.05 6.45 -0.66
C ALA A 17 -12.19 7.77 0.12
N ASN A 18 -12.86 7.75 1.27
CA ASN A 18 -13.16 8.94 2.09
C ASN A 18 -12.70 8.80 3.55
N ILE A 19 -11.52 8.21 3.77
CA ILE A 19 -10.86 8.26 5.09
C ILE A 19 -10.23 9.63 5.37
N ASP A 20 -10.10 9.91 6.66
CA ASP A 20 -9.36 11.05 7.19
C ASP A 20 -7.87 10.96 6.85
N ALA A 21 -7.26 12.12 6.63
CA ALA A 21 -5.83 12.30 6.40
C ALA A 21 -5.19 12.99 7.64
N PRO A 22 -3.88 12.80 7.88
CA PRO A 22 -2.95 11.99 7.09
C PRO A 22 -2.95 10.51 7.45
N VAL A 23 -2.64 9.66 6.47
CA VAL A 23 -2.32 8.24 6.68
C VAL A 23 -0.82 8.12 6.98
N ASP A 24 -0.50 7.47 8.10
CA ASP A 24 0.89 7.17 8.50
C ASP A 24 1.40 5.85 7.95
N PHE A 25 0.51 4.88 7.79
CA PHE A 25 0.87 3.49 7.52
C PHE A 25 -0.23 2.76 6.75
N LEU A 26 0.15 1.96 5.76
CA LEU A 26 -0.72 1.04 5.04
C LEU A 26 -0.09 -0.35 5.03
N LEU A 27 -0.89 -1.37 5.36
CA LEU A 27 -0.47 -2.77 5.34
C LEU A 27 -1.40 -3.60 4.48
N ASP A 28 -0.87 -4.04 3.35
CA ASP A 28 -1.48 -5.03 2.47
C ASP A 28 -2.84 -4.63 1.86
N GLY A 29 -3.33 -5.47 0.94
CA GLY A 29 -4.47 -5.23 0.09
C GLY A 29 -4.59 -6.34 -0.95
N TRP A 30 -5.72 -6.37 -1.67
CA TRP A 30 -5.90 -7.38 -2.70
C TRP A 30 -5.04 -7.07 -3.93
N LYS A 31 -4.36 -8.09 -4.47
CA LYS A 31 -3.23 -7.92 -5.39
C LYS A 31 -3.64 -7.26 -6.71
N ASP A 32 -4.88 -7.47 -7.16
CA ASP A 32 -5.40 -6.90 -8.41
C ASP A 32 -5.69 -5.39 -8.30
N VAL A 33 -5.90 -4.88 -7.08
CA VAL A 33 -6.27 -3.47 -6.84
C VAL A 33 -5.17 -2.67 -6.16
N TYR A 34 -3.97 -3.24 -5.98
CA TYR A 34 -2.89 -2.56 -5.29
C TYR A 34 -2.50 -1.22 -5.92
N VAL A 35 -2.27 -1.19 -7.23
CA VAL A 35 -1.89 0.07 -7.90
C VAL A 35 -3.01 1.10 -7.78
N PRO A 36 -4.29 0.81 -8.14
CA PRO A 36 -5.39 1.73 -7.92
C PRO A 36 -5.53 2.19 -6.47
N MET A 37 -5.32 1.30 -5.50
CA MET A 37 -5.43 1.61 -4.07
C MET A 37 -4.32 2.56 -3.62
N ILE A 38 -3.08 2.36 -4.08
CA ILE A 38 -1.98 3.29 -3.82
C ILE A 38 -2.26 4.64 -4.45
N GLU A 39 -2.67 4.70 -5.72
CA GLU A 39 -2.99 5.97 -6.38
C GLU A 39 -4.10 6.74 -5.65
N MET A 40 -5.10 6.02 -5.12
CA MET A 40 -6.19 6.61 -4.32
C MET A 40 -5.73 7.12 -2.94
N LEU A 41 -4.87 6.37 -2.26
CA LEU A 41 -4.48 6.66 -0.87
C LEU A 41 -3.24 7.53 -0.76
N ALA A 42 -2.36 7.49 -1.75
CA ALA A 42 -1.13 8.27 -1.82
C ALA A 42 -1.37 9.76 -1.53
N PRO A 43 -2.38 10.46 -2.10
CA PRO A 43 -2.62 11.88 -1.79
C PRO A 43 -2.96 12.16 -0.32
N LYS A 44 -3.40 11.13 0.43
CA LYS A 44 -3.75 11.23 1.85
C LYS A 44 -2.61 10.80 2.78
N MET A 45 -1.54 10.24 2.25
CA MET A 45 -0.38 9.84 3.03
C MET A 45 0.51 11.06 3.32
N ARG A 46 1.03 11.16 4.55
CA ARG A 46 2.07 12.15 4.84
C ARG A 46 3.40 11.76 4.22
N SER A 47 4.31 12.73 4.06
CA SER A 47 5.72 12.43 3.81
C SER A 47 6.28 11.58 4.95
N GLY A 48 7.04 10.55 4.59
CA GLY A 48 7.56 9.52 5.48
C GLY A 48 6.53 8.49 5.94
N ALA A 49 5.31 8.44 5.38
CA ALA A 49 4.40 7.33 5.59
C ALA A 49 4.97 6.03 4.99
N ILE A 50 4.58 4.88 5.55
CA ILE A 50 5.10 3.58 5.11
C ILE A 50 3.97 2.75 4.48
N VAL A 51 4.27 2.12 3.34
CA VAL A 51 3.43 1.10 2.72
C VAL A 51 4.18 -0.22 2.81
N LEU A 52 3.52 -1.25 3.35
CA LEU A 52 4.00 -2.62 3.35
C LEU A 52 3.07 -3.51 2.52
N ALA A 53 3.62 -4.22 1.55
CA ALA A 53 2.89 -5.19 0.73
C ALA A 53 3.56 -6.56 0.77
N ASP A 54 2.81 -7.58 1.20
CA ASP A 54 3.32 -8.93 1.35
C ASP A 54 3.08 -9.80 0.09
N ASN A 55 3.73 -10.95 0.06
CA ASN A 55 3.59 -12.03 -0.92
C ASN A 55 4.12 -11.69 -2.32
N ILE A 56 5.10 -10.80 -2.39
CA ILE A 56 5.73 -10.37 -3.65
C ILE A 56 6.31 -11.58 -4.41
N PHE A 57 6.92 -12.54 -3.72
CA PHE A 57 7.49 -13.73 -4.33
C PHE A 57 6.45 -14.83 -4.62
N THR A 58 5.29 -14.81 -3.97
CA THR A 58 4.18 -15.72 -4.28
C THR A 58 3.47 -15.29 -5.56
N PHE A 59 3.17 -13.99 -5.69
CA PHE A 59 2.39 -13.44 -6.80
C PHE A 59 3.26 -12.64 -7.79
N LYS A 60 4.49 -13.10 -8.07
CA LYS A 60 5.49 -12.36 -8.87
C LYS A 60 4.94 -11.75 -10.15
N LYS A 61 4.12 -12.49 -10.90
CA LYS A 61 3.56 -12.01 -12.17
C LYS A 61 2.50 -10.92 -11.95
N THR A 62 1.55 -11.17 -11.06
CA THR A 62 0.45 -10.25 -10.74
C THR A 62 0.95 -8.97 -10.08
N LEU A 63 1.96 -9.07 -9.23
CA LEU A 63 2.50 -7.96 -8.45
C LEU A 63 3.65 -7.21 -9.14
N ARG A 64 4.14 -7.67 -10.29
CA ARG A 64 5.18 -6.96 -11.05
C ARG A 64 4.80 -5.51 -11.37
N PRO A 65 3.58 -5.18 -11.84
CA PRO A 65 3.19 -3.78 -12.06
C PRO A 65 3.22 -2.95 -10.79
N TYR A 66 2.75 -3.51 -9.67
CA TYR A 66 2.79 -2.86 -8.36
C TYR A 66 4.24 -2.57 -7.91
N VAL A 67 5.11 -3.58 -7.92
CA VAL A 67 6.52 -3.42 -7.54
C VAL A 67 7.21 -2.39 -8.44
N SER A 68 6.95 -2.45 -9.75
CA SER A 68 7.53 -1.47 -10.69
C SER A 68 7.05 -0.05 -10.41
N HIS A 69 5.77 0.12 -10.06
CA HIS A 69 5.21 1.42 -9.67
C HIS A 69 5.86 1.95 -8.39
N MET A 70 5.97 1.13 -7.33
CA MET A 70 6.55 1.55 -6.06
C MET A 70 8.06 1.83 -6.14
N GLN A 71 8.79 1.09 -6.98
CA GLN A 71 10.24 1.25 -7.16
C GLN A 71 10.62 2.36 -8.15
N ASP A 72 9.66 2.92 -8.89
CA ASP A 72 9.87 4.14 -9.65
C ASP A 72 9.66 5.37 -8.76
N ARG A 73 10.78 6.00 -8.41
CA ARG A 73 10.82 7.18 -7.54
C ARG A 73 9.97 8.35 -8.05
N SER A 74 9.71 8.42 -9.37
CA SER A 74 8.85 9.46 -9.94
C SER A 74 7.39 9.35 -9.49
N ASN A 75 6.96 8.19 -8.99
CA ASN A 75 5.65 7.97 -8.39
C ASN A 75 5.58 8.42 -6.91
N GLY A 76 6.65 9.03 -6.38
CA GLY A 76 6.68 9.60 -5.04
C GLY A 76 6.98 8.61 -3.93
N PHE A 77 7.55 7.44 -4.26
CA PHE A 77 7.96 6.43 -3.28
C PHE A 77 9.44 6.09 -3.40
N ASP A 78 10.07 5.74 -2.28
CA ASP A 78 11.37 5.07 -2.25
C ASP A 78 11.15 3.66 -1.71
N SER A 79 11.48 2.63 -2.50
CA SER A 79 10.97 1.28 -2.25
C SER A 79 12.01 0.20 -2.48
N VAL A 80 11.91 -0.87 -1.67
CA VAL A 80 12.76 -2.05 -1.77
C VAL A 80 11.97 -3.32 -1.42
N THR A 81 12.18 -4.38 -2.20
CA THR A 81 11.69 -5.72 -1.84
C THR A 81 12.63 -6.38 -0.83
N LEU A 82 12.14 -6.60 0.38
CA LEU A 82 12.87 -7.28 1.44
C LEU A 82 12.67 -8.81 1.36
N PRO A 83 13.72 -9.62 1.60
CA PRO A 83 13.62 -11.08 1.61
C PRO A 83 13.06 -11.62 2.95
N ILE A 84 11.95 -11.05 3.40
CA ILE A 84 11.23 -11.45 4.61
C ILE A 84 9.99 -12.24 4.19
N GLY A 85 9.78 -13.42 4.77
CA GLY A 85 8.65 -14.28 4.45
C GLY A 85 8.59 -14.61 2.95
N SER A 86 7.43 -14.37 2.34
CA SER A 86 7.21 -14.57 0.90
C SER A 86 7.51 -13.32 0.07
N GLY A 87 8.40 -12.46 0.55
CA GLY A 87 8.77 -11.18 -0.07
C GLY A 87 7.83 -10.07 0.39
N MET A 88 8.42 -9.03 1.00
CA MET A 88 7.73 -7.85 1.51
C MET A 88 8.25 -6.62 0.77
N GLU A 89 7.40 -5.90 0.05
CA GLU A 89 7.75 -4.59 -0.47
C GLU A 89 7.65 -3.56 0.67
N TYR A 90 8.77 -2.90 0.97
CA TYR A 90 8.84 -1.79 1.90
C TYR A 90 8.95 -0.50 1.10
N SER A 91 7.95 0.38 1.22
CA SER A 91 7.95 1.65 0.50
C SER A 91 7.76 2.82 1.46
N LEU A 92 8.62 3.84 1.33
CA LEU A 92 8.53 5.10 2.03
C LEU A 92 7.91 6.15 1.10
N ARG A 93 6.86 6.84 1.57
CA ARG A 93 6.32 7.99 0.87
C ARG A 93 7.28 9.17 0.97
N LEU A 94 7.67 9.73 -0.17
CA LEU A 94 8.46 10.96 -0.27
C LEU A 94 7.59 12.21 -0.05
#